data_AF-A0A4Q4D936-F1
#
_entry.id   AF-A0A4Q4D936-F1
#
_cell.length_a   1.000
_cell.length_b   1.000
_cell.length_c   1.000
_cell.angle_alpha   90.00
_cell.angle_beta   90.00
_cell.angle_gamma   90.00
#
_symmetry.space_group_name_H-M   'P 1'
#
loop_
_entity.id
_entity.type
_entity.pdbx_description
1 polymer ?
#
loop_
_entity_poly.entity_id
_entity_poly.type
_entity_poly.pdbx_seq_one_letter_code
_entity_poly.pdbx_strand_id
1 'polypeptide(L)'
;MLKAAKEIIEDLAKPKNPKNLLGTVTSVIGKGAGLILSFDVKTVLNIDTSKLNGIVDKYTGILGGLTTRMEALREPLDEAFRSAPKFEAGVARSHGFGTRALEEFKDSKVWLKVDSNGNYDLNLAANEYMANGHTLDKHVGKTDEQLAQRLRDQQSGGPTASWPHGKPMPSGSSAFPNYQRAEELTERNLNTNKAAIEAWVKGPPPASDGDVKSFYDTVPSGETSGRSVSKQPVDPNDPLSGYKQGGLNAQAYDVSGVDTRIRYDSSRNPPFTVMTSMPSKS
;
A
#
# COMPACT_ATOMS: atom_id res chain seq x y z
N MET A 1 20.93 -15.76 -24.86
CA MET A 1 20.31 -16.95 -25.49
C MET A 1 20.49 -16.97 -27.00
N LEU A 2 19.95 -16.02 -27.79
CA LEU A 2 20.20 -15.94 -29.24
C LEU A 2 21.70 -15.86 -29.58
N LYS A 3 22.46 -15.07 -28.81
CA LYS A 3 23.92 -14.99 -28.95
C LYS A 3 24.63 -16.31 -28.66
N ALA A 4 24.22 -17.02 -27.60
CA ALA A 4 24.76 -18.33 -27.25
C ALA A 4 24.41 -19.42 -28.28
N ALA A 5 23.20 -19.39 -28.84
CA ALA A 5 22.79 -20.29 -29.92
C ALA A 5 23.57 -20.01 -31.22
N LYS A 6 23.77 -18.74 -31.56
CA LYS A 6 24.63 -18.33 -32.69
C LYS A 6 26.09 -18.73 -32.47
N GLU A 7 26.61 -18.52 -31.26
CA GLU A 7 27.97 -18.94 -30.88
C GLU A 7 28.13 -20.46 -30.98
N ILE A 8 27.18 -21.26 -30.51
CA ILE A 8 27.21 -22.73 -30.63
C ILE A 8 27.16 -23.18 -32.10
N ILE A 9 26.31 -22.56 -32.92
CA ILE A 9 26.20 -22.86 -34.36
C ILE A 9 27.47 -22.45 -35.10
N GLU A 10 28.05 -21.29 -34.78
CA GLU A 10 29.34 -20.86 -35.33
C GLU A 10 30.47 -21.78 -34.89
N ASP A 11 30.47 -22.25 -33.64
CA ASP A 11 31.50 -23.17 -33.13
C ASP A 11 31.40 -24.57 -33.74
N LEU A 12 30.18 -25.03 -34.04
CA LEU A 12 29.91 -26.25 -34.82
C LEU A 12 30.25 -26.11 -36.30
N ALA A 13 30.17 -24.89 -36.86
CA ALA A 13 30.47 -24.60 -38.26
C ALA A 13 31.96 -24.31 -38.52
N LYS A 14 32.75 -24.05 -37.47
CA LYS A 14 34.21 -23.91 -37.62
C LYS A 14 34.81 -25.26 -38.06
N PRO A 15 35.61 -25.30 -39.14
CA PRO A 15 36.31 -26.51 -39.53
C PRO A 15 37.24 -26.92 -38.39
N LYS A 16 36.95 -28.04 -37.73
CA LYS A 16 37.87 -28.60 -36.74
C LYS A 16 39.15 -29.00 -37.47
N ASN A 17 40.27 -28.43 -37.02
CA ASN A 17 41.58 -28.61 -37.61
C ASN A 17 41.84 -30.10 -37.90
N PRO A 18 42.19 -30.51 -39.15
CA PRO A 18 42.33 -31.92 -39.52
C PRO A 18 43.31 -32.70 -38.63
N LYS A 19 44.27 -32.00 -38.02
CA LYS A 19 45.23 -32.56 -37.07
C LYS A 19 44.62 -33.17 -35.81
N ASN A 20 43.42 -32.75 -35.40
CA ASN A 20 42.74 -33.32 -34.22
C ASN A 20 41.79 -34.48 -34.56
N LEU A 21 41.45 -34.67 -35.85
CA LEU A 21 40.66 -35.82 -36.33
C LEU A 21 41.54 -37.00 -36.79
N LEU A 22 42.80 -36.72 -37.12
CA LEU A 22 43.82 -37.69 -37.51
C LEU A 22 44.31 -38.59 -36.36
N GLY A 23 43.89 -38.34 -35.12
CA GLY A 23 44.24 -39.18 -33.96
C GLY A 23 43.50 -40.52 -33.89
N THR A 24 42.48 -40.74 -34.72
CA THR A 24 41.59 -41.92 -34.62
C THR A 24 41.37 -42.63 -35.97
N VAL A 25 42.40 -42.70 -36.82
CA VAL A 25 42.39 -43.61 -37.98
C VAL A 25 43.74 -44.30 -38.07
N THR A 26 43.93 -45.34 -37.26
CA THR A 26 44.95 -46.36 -37.53
C THR A 26 44.38 -47.45 -38.42
N SER A 27 44.95 -47.51 -39.63
CA SER A 27 45.03 -48.61 -40.59
C SER A 27 43.74 -49.19 -41.19
N VAL A 28 43.46 -48.80 -42.44
CA VAL A 28 43.18 -49.77 -43.51
C VAL A 28 43.91 -49.31 -44.78
N ILE A 29 45.03 -49.96 -45.09
CA ILE A 29 45.76 -49.82 -46.36
C ILE A 29 45.35 -51.00 -47.23
N GLY A 30 44.74 -50.72 -48.39
CA GLY A 30 44.38 -51.72 -49.38
C GLY A 30 43.92 -51.08 -50.68
N LYS A 31 44.88 -50.91 -51.61
CA LYS A 31 44.76 -50.55 -53.04
C LYS A 31 43.33 -50.46 -53.62
N GLY A 32 42.90 -49.25 -53.98
CA GLY A 32 41.81 -49.01 -54.92
C GLY A 32 40.94 -47.81 -54.58
N ALA A 33 40.91 -46.83 -55.50
CA ALA A 33 39.96 -45.71 -55.58
C ALA A 33 39.92 -44.70 -54.41
N GLY A 34 39.96 -43.42 -54.79
CA GLY A 34 39.91 -42.31 -53.86
C GLY A 34 38.59 -42.25 -53.11
N LEU A 35 38.68 -41.94 -51.82
CA LEU A 35 37.58 -41.34 -51.06
C LEU A 35 38.20 -40.66 -49.83
N ILE A 36 38.62 -39.40 -49.99
CA ILE A 36 38.84 -38.54 -48.83
C ILE A 36 37.45 -38.18 -48.31
N LEU A 37 36.99 -38.95 -47.31
CA LEU A 37 35.77 -38.65 -46.59
C LEU A 37 36.03 -37.48 -45.63
N SER A 38 36.11 -36.27 -46.17
CA SER A 38 35.86 -35.06 -45.41
C SER A 38 34.37 -34.98 -45.14
N PHE A 39 33.94 -35.69 -44.12
CA PHE A 39 32.57 -35.62 -43.63
C PHE A 39 32.36 -34.25 -42.99
N ASP A 40 31.74 -33.35 -43.76
CA ASP A 40 31.14 -32.15 -43.19
C ASP A 40 30.16 -32.59 -42.10
N VAL A 41 30.31 -32.06 -40.89
CA VAL A 41 29.50 -32.38 -39.71
C VAL A 41 28.01 -32.15 -40.01
N LYS A 42 27.68 -31.21 -40.90
CA LYS A 42 26.31 -31.00 -41.42
C LYS A 42 25.79 -32.18 -42.25
N THR A 43 26.67 -32.82 -43.02
CA THR A 43 26.33 -33.93 -43.93
C THR A 43 26.20 -35.27 -43.20
N VAL A 44 26.96 -35.49 -42.11
CA VAL A 44 26.86 -36.73 -41.30
C VAL A 44 25.72 -36.70 -40.31
N LEU A 45 25.40 -35.53 -39.73
CA LEU A 45 24.35 -35.43 -38.71
C LEU A 45 22.98 -35.02 -39.27
N ASN A 46 22.86 -34.78 -40.58
CA ASN A 46 21.61 -34.40 -41.25
C ASN A 46 20.82 -33.32 -40.45
N ILE A 47 21.56 -32.35 -39.90
CA ILE A 47 21.01 -31.36 -38.97
C ILE A 47 20.19 -30.35 -39.77
N ASP A 48 18.88 -30.42 -39.58
CA ASP A 48 17.93 -29.46 -40.12
C ASP A 48 18.06 -28.12 -39.37
N THR A 49 18.94 -27.26 -39.87
CA THR A 49 19.20 -25.92 -39.32
C THR A 49 17.97 -25.02 -39.40
N SER A 50 17.11 -25.20 -40.40
CA SER A 50 15.86 -24.45 -40.53
C SER A 50 14.90 -24.82 -39.39
N LYS A 51 14.75 -26.11 -39.12
CA LYS A 51 13.94 -26.60 -38.00
C LYS A 51 14.50 -26.17 -36.65
N LEU A 52 15.82 -26.22 -36.46
CA LEU A 52 16.45 -25.72 -35.24
C LEU A 52 16.23 -24.22 -35.05
N ASN A 53 16.43 -23.41 -36.09
CA ASN A 53 16.15 -21.98 -36.03
C ASN A 53 14.67 -21.70 -35.73
N GLY A 54 13.74 -22.43 -36.36
CA GLY A 54 12.31 -22.33 -36.07
C GLY A 54 11.95 -22.67 -34.62
N ILE A 55 12.62 -23.67 -34.01
CA ILE A 55 12.46 -23.99 -32.58
C ILE A 55 12.98 -22.84 -31.70
N VAL A 56 14.17 -22.31 -32.02
CA VAL A 56 14.77 -21.17 -31.30
C VAL A 56 13.89 -19.92 -31.40
N ASP A 57 13.36 -19.63 -32.58
CA ASP A 57 12.49 -18.48 -32.84
C ASP A 57 11.18 -18.63 -32.08
N LYS A 58 10.56 -19.82 -32.10
CA LYS A 58 9.35 -20.10 -31.32
C LYS A 58 9.59 -19.91 -29.83
N TYR A 59 10.68 -20.44 -29.29
CA TYR A 59 11.01 -20.31 -27.87
C TYR A 59 11.32 -18.86 -27.49
N THR A 60 12.07 -18.15 -28.33
CA THR A 60 12.42 -16.73 -28.12
C THR A 60 11.17 -15.85 -28.19
N GLY A 61 10.25 -16.13 -29.12
CA GLY A 61 8.96 -15.44 -29.21
C GLY A 61 8.08 -15.66 -27.98
N ILE A 62 8.04 -16.88 -27.45
CA ILE A 62 7.34 -17.19 -26.19
C ILE A 62 7.98 -16.42 -25.02
N LEU A 63 9.30 -16.49 -24.87
CA LEU A 63 10.01 -15.78 -23.79
C LEU A 63 9.81 -14.26 -23.89
N GLY A 64 9.95 -13.68 -25.09
CA GLY A 64 9.70 -12.25 -25.31
C GLY A 64 8.27 -11.86 -24.94
N GLY A 65 7.28 -12.66 -25.34
CA GLY A 65 5.88 -12.44 -24.96
C GLY A 65 5.64 -12.53 -23.45
N LEU A 66 6.27 -13.48 -22.76
CA LEU A 66 6.19 -13.61 -21.30
C LEU A 66 6.86 -12.44 -20.59
N THR A 67 8.06 -12.04 -21.01
CA THR A 67 8.77 -10.88 -20.45
C THR A 67 7.93 -9.61 -20.58
N THR A 68 7.37 -9.34 -21.76
CA THR A 68 6.50 -8.17 -21.96
C THR A 68 5.29 -8.19 -21.01
N ARG A 69 4.68 -9.36 -20.80
CA ARG A 69 3.55 -9.51 -19.86
C ARG A 69 3.99 -9.31 -18.41
N MET A 70 5.15 -9.83 -18.02
CA MET A 70 5.68 -9.65 -16.66
C MET A 70 6.01 -8.18 -16.37
N GLU A 71 6.65 -7.48 -17.30
CA GLU A 71 6.95 -6.05 -17.16
C GLU A 71 5.65 -5.22 -17.07
N ALA A 72 4.64 -5.55 -17.89
CA ALA A 72 3.35 -4.88 -17.84
C ALA A 72 2.60 -5.07 -16.51
N LEU A 73 2.88 -6.14 -15.76
CA LEU A 73 2.27 -6.41 -14.45
C LEU A 73 3.03 -5.75 -13.29
N ARG A 74 4.24 -5.25 -13.52
CA ARG A 74 5.10 -4.71 -12.45
C ARG A 74 4.46 -3.52 -11.74
N GLU A 75 4.04 -2.50 -12.47
CA GLU A 75 3.41 -1.32 -11.88
C GLU A 75 2.09 -1.65 -11.16
N PRO A 76 1.15 -2.44 -11.73
CA PRO A 76 -0.01 -2.91 -11.00
C PRO A 76 0.31 -3.68 -9.71
N LEU A 77 1.35 -4.53 -9.73
CA LEU A 77 1.78 -5.30 -8.55
C LEU A 77 2.38 -4.39 -7.48
N ASP A 78 3.19 -3.41 -7.85
CA ASP A 78 3.76 -2.44 -6.91
C ASP A 78 2.66 -1.60 -6.26
N GLU A 79 1.65 -1.19 -7.03
CA GLU A 79 0.48 -0.48 -6.51
C GLU A 79 -0.37 -1.37 -5.59
N ALA A 80 -0.59 -2.62 -5.96
CA ALA A 80 -1.33 -3.58 -5.13
C ALA A 80 -0.59 -3.86 -3.82
N PHE A 81 0.73 -4.02 -3.86
CA PHE A 81 1.57 -4.21 -2.68
C PHE A 81 1.50 -3.01 -1.74
N ARG A 82 1.61 -1.78 -2.26
CA ARG A 82 1.46 -0.55 -1.46
C ARG A 82 0.07 -0.43 -0.83
N SER A 83 -0.96 -0.77 -1.60
CA SER A 83 -2.36 -0.66 -1.19
C SER A 83 -2.81 -1.77 -0.23
N ALA A 84 -2.04 -2.86 -0.13
CA ALA A 84 -2.37 -4.00 0.70
C ALA A 84 -2.46 -3.58 2.18
N PRO A 85 -3.61 -3.79 2.84
CA PRO A 85 -3.75 -3.38 4.24
C PRO A 85 -2.77 -4.15 5.12
N LYS A 86 -2.19 -3.46 6.11
CA LYS A 86 -1.50 -4.13 7.20
C LYS A 86 -2.47 -4.98 8.01
N PHE A 87 -1.91 -5.93 8.75
CA PHE A 87 -2.65 -6.76 9.68
C PHE A 87 -3.51 -5.93 10.64
N GLU A 88 -2.96 -4.88 11.24
CA GLU A 88 -3.66 -4.02 12.20
C GLU A 88 -4.84 -3.28 11.58
N ALA A 89 -4.69 -2.80 10.34
CA ALA A 89 -5.78 -2.18 9.58
C ALA A 89 -6.86 -3.20 9.20
N GLY A 90 -6.46 -4.43 8.86
CA GLY A 90 -7.37 -5.55 8.61
C GLY A 90 -8.18 -5.91 9.85
N VAL A 91 -7.51 -6.10 11.00
CA VAL A 91 -8.13 -6.38 12.30
C VAL A 91 -9.12 -5.27 12.68
N ALA A 92 -8.74 -4.00 12.56
CA ALA A 92 -9.62 -2.87 12.86
C ALA A 92 -10.90 -2.89 12.00
N ARG A 93 -10.78 -3.13 10.69
CA ARG A 93 -11.95 -3.26 9.80
C ARG A 93 -12.81 -4.47 10.17
N SER A 94 -12.19 -5.61 10.48
CA SER A 94 -12.90 -6.81 10.92
C SER A 94 -13.69 -6.58 12.21
N HIS A 95 -13.15 -5.84 13.18
CA HIS A 95 -13.89 -5.44 14.38
C HIS A 95 -15.10 -4.57 14.03
N GLY A 96 -14.93 -3.56 13.16
CA GLY A 96 -16.03 -2.71 12.70
C GLY A 96 -17.15 -3.50 12.04
N PHE A 97 -16.81 -4.36 11.07
CA PHE A 97 -17.79 -5.22 10.39
C PHE A 97 -18.47 -6.22 11.35
N GLY A 98 -17.68 -6.90 12.19
CA GLY A 98 -18.20 -7.89 13.13
C GLY A 98 -19.14 -7.26 14.15
N THR A 99 -18.75 -6.12 14.71
CA THR A 99 -19.58 -5.39 15.68
C THR A 99 -20.85 -4.88 15.04
N ARG A 100 -20.77 -4.31 13.83
CA ARG A 100 -21.97 -3.92 13.09
C ARG A 100 -22.91 -5.10 12.85
N ALA A 101 -22.40 -6.24 12.41
CA ALA A 101 -23.24 -7.42 12.20
C ALA A 101 -23.94 -7.88 13.49
N LEU A 102 -23.32 -7.69 14.65
CA LEU A 102 -23.91 -7.98 15.96
C LEU A 102 -24.93 -6.93 16.41
N GLU A 103 -24.70 -5.65 16.10
CA GLU A 103 -25.54 -4.53 16.54
C GLU A 103 -26.70 -4.22 15.58
N GLU A 104 -26.62 -4.62 14.31
CA GLU A 104 -27.61 -4.24 13.29
C GLU A 104 -29.02 -4.73 13.60
N PHE A 105 -29.13 -5.87 14.29
CA PHE A 105 -30.39 -6.50 14.70
C PHE A 105 -30.86 -6.11 16.11
N LYS A 106 -30.08 -5.30 16.83
CA LYS A 106 -30.46 -4.84 18.18
C LYS A 106 -31.20 -3.52 18.09
N ASP A 107 -32.27 -3.39 18.87
CA ASP A 107 -33.02 -2.14 18.99
C ASP A 107 -32.18 -1.04 19.68
N SER A 108 -31.30 -1.44 20.60
CA SER A 108 -30.34 -0.55 21.27
C SER A 108 -28.95 -0.70 20.66
N LYS A 109 -28.66 0.04 19.59
CA LYS A 109 -27.30 0.19 19.07
C LYS A 109 -26.57 1.15 20.01
N VAL A 110 -25.71 0.67 20.88
CA VAL A 110 -25.03 1.54 21.86
C VAL A 110 -23.53 1.51 21.62
N TRP A 111 -23.06 2.46 20.81
CA TRP A 111 -21.63 2.67 20.51
C TRP A 111 -20.93 3.54 21.56
N LEU A 112 -21.69 4.28 22.35
CA LEU A 112 -21.17 5.16 23.40
C LEU A 112 -22.08 5.07 24.61
N LYS A 113 -21.49 4.75 25.76
CA LYS A 113 -22.17 4.68 27.06
C LYS A 113 -21.56 5.69 28.00
N VAL A 114 -22.23 5.89 29.12
CA VAL A 114 -21.68 6.59 30.28
C VAL A 114 -21.56 5.55 31.40
N ASP A 115 -20.34 5.36 31.92
CA ASP A 115 -20.06 4.43 33.00
C ASP A 115 -20.58 4.96 34.36
N SER A 116 -20.41 4.17 35.43
CA SER A 116 -20.83 4.56 36.78
C SER A 116 -20.10 5.79 37.34
N ASN A 117 -18.93 6.14 36.79
CA ASN A 117 -18.14 7.31 37.16
C ASN A 117 -18.51 8.54 36.33
N GLY A 118 -19.44 8.38 35.38
CA GLY A 118 -19.83 9.42 34.44
C GLY A 118 -18.89 9.55 33.24
N ASN A 119 -17.90 8.68 33.06
CA ASN A 119 -17.02 8.71 31.89
C ASN A 119 -17.72 8.10 30.69
N TYR A 120 -17.40 8.60 29.51
CA TYR A 120 -17.74 7.94 28.26
C TYR A 120 -17.00 6.61 28.14
N ASP A 121 -17.74 5.56 27.81
CA ASP A 121 -17.26 4.22 27.45
C ASP A 121 -17.60 3.99 25.97
N LEU A 122 -16.57 4.02 25.13
CA LEU A 122 -16.67 4.02 23.68
C LEU A 122 -16.41 2.62 23.13
N ASN A 123 -17.36 2.12 22.36
CA ASN A 123 -17.12 1.04 21.42
C ASN A 123 -16.87 1.63 20.03
N LEU A 124 -15.60 1.79 19.68
CA LEU A 124 -15.19 2.46 18.45
C LEU A 124 -15.58 1.63 17.20
N ALA A 125 -15.58 0.31 17.32
CA ALA A 125 -16.03 -0.60 16.26
C ALA A 125 -17.53 -0.46 15.97
N ALA A 126 -18.37 -0.32 16.99
CA ALA A 126 -19.80 -0.07 16.82
C ALA A 126 -20.08 1.32 16.22
N ASN A 127 -19.22 2.29 16.52
CA ASN A 127 -19.32 3.67 16.01
C ASN A 127 -18.91 3.77 14.52
N GLU A 128 -18.04 2.89 14.02
CA GLU A 128 -17.55 2.94 12.64
C GLU A 128 -18.72 2.88 11.62
N TYR A 129 -18.65 3.71 10.57
CA TYR A 129 -19.70 3.94 9.56
C TYR A 129 -21.02 4.55 10.08
N MET A 130 -21.23 4.71 11.38
CA MET A 130 -22.35 5.49 11.90
C MET A 130 -22.13 6.97 11.62
N ALA A 131 -23.13 7.65 11.05
CA ALA A 131 -23.04 9.08 10.72
C ALA A 131 -21.77 9.43 9.90
N ASN A 132 -21.38 8.60 8.93
CA ASN A 132 -20.13 8.72 8.17
C ASN A 132 -18.84 8.58 9.01
N GLY A 133 -18.93 7.81 10.11
CA GLY A 133 -17.82 7.32 10.92
C GLY A 133 -16.74 6.65 10.08
N HIS A 134 -15.48 7.04 10.23
CA HIS A 134 -14.39 6.48 9.43
C HIS A 134 -13.04 6.43 10.16
N THR A 135 -13.06 6.33 11.49
CA THR A 135 -11.84 6.26 12.30
C THR A 135 -11.05 5.00 11.95
N LEU A 136 -11.70 3.83 11.97
CA LEU A 136 -11.01 2.55 11.79
C LEU A 136 -10.52 2.37 10.36
N ASP A 137 -11.37 2.69 9.38
CA ASP A 137 -11.02 2.50 7.97
C ASP A 137 -9.89 3.43 7.53
N LYS A 138 -9.93 4.70 7.93
CA LYS A 138 -9.00 5.73 7.41
C LYS A 138 -7.83 6.04 8.31
N HIS A 139 -7.91 5.76 9.61
CA HIS A 139 -6.95 6.24 10.61
C HIS A 139 -6.37 5.16 11.51
N VAL A 140 -6.42 3.88 11.13
CA VAL A 140 -5.79 2.80 11.90
C VAL A 140 -4.87 1.94 11.03
N GLY A 141 -3.68 1.64 11.56
CA GLY A 141 -2.77 0.61 11.04
C GLY A 141 -2.22 0.91 9.64
N LYS A 142 -2.03 2.17 9.27
CA LYS A 142 -1.50 2.54 7.95
C LYS A 142 0.03 2.54 7.95
N THR A 143 0.64 2.19 6.83
CA THR A 143 2.08 2.44 6.61
C THR A 143 2.31 3.91 6.25
N ASP A 144 3.54 4.38 6.42
CA ASP A 144 3.95 5.73 6.04
C ASP A 144 3.66 5.97 4.54
N GLU A 145 3.93 4.97 3.68
CA GLU A 145 3.63 5.00 2.24
C GLU A 145 2.12 5.06 1.97
N GLN A 146 1.30 4.35 2.74
CA GLN A 146 -0.17 4.40 2.62
C GLN A 146 -0.74 5.75 3.05
N LEU A 147 -0.12 6.42 4.02
CA LEU A 147 -0.50 7.79 4.39
C LEU A 147 -0.19 8.76 3.25
N ALA A 148 0.99 8.66 2.64
CA ALA A 148 1.34 9.45 1.46
C ALA A 148 0.45 9.11 0.24
N GLN A 149 0.13 7.82 0.04
CA GLN A 149 -0.79 7.34 -1.00
C GLN A 149 -2.18 7.95 -0.85
N ARG A 150 -2.71 8.05 0.38
CA ARG A 150 -4.00 8.75 0.60
C ARG A 150 -3.95 10.21 0.17
N LEU A 151 -2.84 10.90 0.39
CA LEU A 151 -2.66 12.29 -0.07
C LEU A 151 -2.56 12.38 -1.60
N ARG A 152 -1.98 11.36 -2.25
CA ARG A 152 -2.00 11.21 -3.72
C ARG A 152 -3.40 11.00 -4.26
N ASP A 153 -4.20 10.17 -3.62
CA ASP A 153 -5.49 9.75 -4.17
C ASP A 153 -6.60 10.78 -3.90
N GLN A 154 -6.48 11.54 -2.80
CA GLN A 154 -7.48 12.54 -2.40
C GLN A 154 -7.05 13.95 -2.78
N GLN A 155 -6.80 14.19 -4.07
CA GLN A 155 -6.36 15.48 -4.58
C GLN A 155 -7.51 16.41 -4.98
N SER A 156 -7.34 17.71 -4.73
CA SER A 156 -8.27 18.75 -5.21
C SER A 156 -8.03 19.10 -6.69
N GLY A 157 -6.94 18.62 -7.28
CA GLY A 157 -6.54 18.87 -8.66
C GLY A 157 -5.18 18.22 -8.96
N GLY A 158 -4.87 18.08 -10.25
CA GLY A 158 -3.64 17.43 -10.71
C GLY A 158 -2.35 18.23 -10.44
N PRO A 159 -1.20 17.72 -10.92
CA PRO A 159 0.09 18.38 -10.81
C PRO A 159 0.12 19.81 -11.34
N THR A 160 0.80 20.70 -10.61
CA THR A 160 1.07 22.09 -11.00
C THR A 160 2.51 22.47 -10.62
N ALA A 161 3.02 23.62 -11.09
CA ALA A 161 4.35 24.09 -10.71
C ALA A 161 4.52 24.25 -9.17
N SER A 162 3.46 24.62 -8.45
CA SER A 162 3.49 24.73 -6.99
C SER A 162 3.19 23.42 -6.26
N TRP A 163 2.63 22.43 -6.95
CA TRP A 163 2.24 21.12 -6.44
C TRP A 163 2.65 20.05 -7.44
N PRO A 164 3.95 19.70 -7.53
CA PRO A 164 4.46 18.79 -8.56
C PRO A 164 3.82 17.39 -8.49
N HIS A 165 3.33 17.00 -7.32
CA HIS A 165 2.64 15.72 -7.10
C HIS A 165 1.13 15.85 -6.99
N GLY A 166 0.54 17.01 -7.33
CA GLY A 166 -0.87 17.35 -7.12
C GLY A 166 -1.17 17.84 -5.70
N LYS A 167 -2.21 18.69 -5.55
CA LYS A 167 -2.56 19.30 -4.25
C LYS A 167 -3.56 18.39 -3.51
N PRO A 168 -3.20 17.81 -2.34
CA PRO A 168 -4.16 17.03 -1.57
C PRO A 168 -5.32 17.91 -1.08
N MET A 169 -6.54 17.37 -1.02
CA MET A 169 -7.66 17.94 -0.27
C MET A 169 -7.36 17.94 1.25
N PRO A 170 -7.08 16.80 1.91
CA PRO A 170 -6.79 16.77 3.35
C PRO A 170 -5.47 17.47 3.67
N SER A 171 -5.39 18.17 4.81
CA SER A 171 -4.17 18.86 5.29
C SER A 171 -3.05 17.90 5.70
N GLY A 172 -3.38 16.64 5.94
CA GLY A 172 -2.46 15.55 6.25
C GLY A 172 -3.22 14.24 6.30
N SER A 173 -2.47 13.15 6.40
CA SER A 173 -3.00 11.80 6.60
C SER A 173 -2.26 11.18 7.77
N SER A 174 -3.01 10.68 8.75
CA SER A 174 -2.46 10.10 9.97
C SER A 174 -3.17 8.83 10.36
N ALA A 175 -2.48 7.98 11.12
CA ALA A 175 -3.04 6.74 11.63
C ALA A 175 -2.51 6.38 13.01
N PHE A 176 -3.44 5.93 13.86
CA PHE A 176 -3.12 5.20 15.08
C PHE A 176 -2.42 3.89 14.73
N PRO A 177 -1.55 3.37 15.61
CA PRO A 177 -0.81 2.14 15.34
C PRO A 177 -1.74 0.92 15.20
N ASN A 178 -2.82 0.84 15.98
CA ASN A 178 -3.75 -0.28 15.99
C ASN A 178 -5.13 0.11 16.54
N TYR A 179 -6.08 -0.82 16.47
CA TYR A 179 -7.47 -0.64 16.93
C TYR A 179 -7.56 -0.23 18.40
N GLN A 180 -6.89 -0.98 19.29
CA GLN A 180 -6.94 -0.75 20.73
C GLN A 180 -6.48 0.67 21.09
N ARG A 181 -5.37 1.12 20.50
CA ARG A 181 -4.85 2.47 20.74
C ARG A 181 -5.78 3.55 20.20
N ALA A 182 -6.46 3.30 19.08
CA ALA A 182 -7.43 4.24 18.52
C ALA A 182 -8.65 4.40 19.45
N GLU A 183 -9.18 3.30 19.97
CA GLU A 183 -10.31 3.30 20.91
C GLU A 183 -9.93 4.00 22.22
N GLU A 184 -8.82 3.59 22.85
CA GLU A 184 -8.30 4.17 24.09
C GLU A 184 -8.11 5.70 23.97
N LEU A 185 -7.44 6.16 22.91
CA LEU A 185 -7.14 7.58 22.74
C LEU A 185 -8.35 8.42 22.35
N THR A 186 -9.30 7.83 21.62
CA THR A 186 -10.55 8.51 21.31
C THR A 186 -11.39 8.66 22.57
N GLU A 187 -11.54 7.59 23.36
CA GLU A 187 -12.25 7.60 24.63
C GLU A 187 -11.62 8.59 25.62
N ARG A 188 -10.29 8.55 25.77
CA ARG A 188 -9.55 9.51 26.60
C ARG A 188 -9.84 10.94 26.16
N ASN A 189 -9.74 11.25 24.87
CA ASN A 189 -9.99 12.60 24.37
C ASN A 189 -11.42 13.07 24.68
N LEU A 190 -12.42 12.20 24.50
CA LEU A 190 -13.81 12.49 24.88
C LEU A 190 -13.95 12.78 26.37
N ASN A 191 -13.29 11.99 27.22
CA ASN A 191 -13.35 12.14 28.68
C ASN A 191 -12.61 13.38 29.17
N THR A 192 -11.42 13.67 28.65
CA THR A 192 -10.67 14.91 28.91
C THR A 192 -11.50 16.14 28.54
N ASN A 193 -12.24 16.07 27.44
CA ASN A 193 -13.05 17.18 26.93
C ASN A 193 -14.52 17.16 27.39
N LYS A 194 -14.90 16.30 28.33
CA LYS A 194 -16.31 16.07 28.70
C LYS A 194 -17.06 17.35 29.03
N ALA A 195 -16.49 18.22 29.88
CA ALA A 195 -17.12 19.48 30.25
C ALA A 195 -17.30 20.42 29.04
N ALA A 196 -16.33 20.46 28.12
CA ALA A 196 -16.41 21.27 26.91
C ALA A 196 -17.44 20.71 25.90
N ILE A 197 -17.57 19.39 25.83
CA ILE A 197 -18.61 18.71 25.04
C ILE A 197 -19.99 19.05 25.59
N GLU A 198 -20.20 18.93 26.90
CA GLU A 198 -21.47 19.28 27.54
C GLU A 198 -21.83 20.75 27.36
N ALA A 199 -20.84 21.64 27.50
CA ALA A 199 -21.02 23.07 27.26
C ALA A 199 -21.34 23.38 25.80
N TRP A 200 -20.78 22.64 24.84
CA TRP A 200 -21.14 22.80 23.43
C TRP A 200 -22.55 22.30 23.13
N VAL A 201 -22.93 21.15 23.69
CA VAL A 201 -24.25 20.55 23.48
C VAL A 201 -25.36 21.44 24.06
N LYS A 202 -25.16 21.99 25.28
CA LYS A 202 -26.20 22.70 26.04
C LYS A 202 -26.07 24.23 26.01
N GLY A 203 -24.89 24.76 25.67
CA GLY A 203 -24.60 26.20 25.74
C GLY A 203 -25.42 27.00 24.74
N PRO A 204 -25.52 28.34 24.88
CA PRO A 204 -26.23 29.17 23.93
C PRO A 204 -25.35 29.60 22.72
N PRO A 205 -25.80 29.43 21.46
CA PRO A 205 -26.93 28.62 21.04
C PRO A 205 -26.63 27.11 21.17
N PRO A 206 -27.62 26.27 21.51
CA PRO A 206 -27.42 24.82 21.61
C PRO A 206 -27.07 24.24 20.25
N ALA A 207 -26.35 23.12 20.26
CA ALA A 207 -26.04 22.39 19.04
C ALA A 207 -27.33 21.94 18.34
N SER A 208 -27.34 22.05 17.02
CA SER A 208 -28.41 21.60 16.14
C SER A 208 -28.04 20.27 15.48
N ASP A 209 -29.03 19.45 15.13
CA ASP A 209 -28.77 18.14 14.52
C ASP A 209 -27.92 18.27 13.27
N GLY A 210 -26.81 17.51 13.24
CA GLY A 210 -25.82 17.57 12.17
C GLY A 210 -24.62 18.48 12.45
N ASP A 211 -24.67 19.35 13.47
CA ASP A 211 -23.53 20.19 13.84
C ASP A 211 -22.31 19.34 14.19
N VAL A 212 -21.14 19.74 13.69
CA VAL A 212 -19.88 19.04 13.91
C VAL A 212 -18.93 19.91 14.70
N LYS A 213 -18.29 19.34 15.72
CA LYS A 213 -17.24 20.02 16.49
C LYS A 213 -16.03 19.12 16.73
N SER A 214 -14.85 19.72 16.62
CA SER A 214 -13.58 19.09 16.96
C SER A 214 -13.23 19.31 18.42
N PHE A 215 -12.69 18.27 19.04
CA PHE A 215 -12.10 18.27 20.37
C PHE A 215 -10.70 17.67 20.31
N TYR A 216 -9.79 18.29 21.04
CA TYR A 216 -8.37 17.97 20.97
C TYR A 216 -7.87 17.54 22.35
N ASP A 217 -7.03 16.52 22.36
CA ASP A 217 -6.23 16.12 23.52
C ASP A 217 -4.80 15.84 23.05
N THR A 218 -3.87 15.89 24.00
CA THR A 218 -2.48 15.46 23.78
C THR A 218 -2.19 14.29 24.70
N VAL A 219 -1.56 13.25 24.15
CA VAL A 219 -1.11 12.09 24.94
C VAL A 219 -0.06 12.52 25.98
N PRO A 220 0.19 11.71 27.03
CA PRO A 220 1.21 12.02 28.03
C PRO A 220 2.59 12.28 27.41
N SER A 221 3.42 13.03 28.14
CA SER A 221 4.77 13.36 27.69
C SER A 221 5.58 12.09 27.41
N GLY A 222 6.24 12.04 26.24
CA GLY A 222 7.02 10.90 25.80
C GLY A 222 6.22 9.83 25.04
N GLU A 223 4.90 9.94 24.95
CA GLU A 223 4.07 9.05 24.13
C GLU A 223 3.77 9.63 22.75
N THR A 224 3.40 8.74 21.82
CA THR A 224 2.85 9.11 20.51
C THR A 224 1.41 8.62 20.39
N SER A 225 0.57 9.41 19.72
CA SER A 225 -0.77 9.00 19.28
C SER A 225 -0.71 8.23 17.97
N GLY A 226 0.32 8.43 17.15
CA GLY A 226 0.50 7.73 15.89
C GLY A 226 1.43 8.47 14.94
N ARG A 227 1.34 8.08 13.67
CA ARG A 227 2.18 8.60 12.58
C ARG A 227 1.37 9.50 11.66
N SER A 228 1.98 10.53 11.10
CA SER A 228 1.33 11.48 10.19
C SER A 228 2.23 11.86 9.03
N VAL A 229 1.66 11.99 7.83
CA VAL A 229 2.24 12.70 6.69
C VAL A 229 1.46 13.99 6.50
N SER A 230 2.14 15.13 6.54
CA SER A 230 1.53 16.44 6.31
C SER A 230 1.54 16.83 4.83
N LYS A 231 0.60 17.68 4.45
CA LYS A 231 0.55 18.29 3.11
C LYS A 231 1.76 19.20 2.84
N GLN A 232 2.18 19.98 3.84
CA GLN A 232 3.35 20.87 3.77
C GLN A 232 4.56 20.22 4.47
N PRO A 233 5.80 20.57 4.11
CA PRO A 233 6.99 20.17 4.88
C PRO A 233 6.83 20.54 6.36
N VAL A 234 7.14 19.61 7.27
CA VAL A 234 7.19 19.90 8.71
C VAL A 234 8.54 20.44 9.14
N ASP A 235 9.60 20.04 8.47
CA ASP A 235 10.94 20.59 8.61
C ASP A 235 11.25 21.43 7.36
N PRO A 236 11.46 22.75 7.49
CA PRO A 236 11.86 23.60 6.36
C PRO A 236 13.18 23.17 5.70
N ASN A 237 14.05 22.45 6.41
CA ASN A 237 15.34 21.99 5.90
C ASN A 237 15.26 20.60 5.24
N ASP A 238 14.16 19.88 5.44
CA ASP A 238 13.90 18.60 4.76
C ASP A 238 12.67 18.74 3.84
N PRO A 239 12.87 18.94 2.53
CA PRO A 239 11.76 19.00 1.58
C PRO A 239 10.96 17.70 1.53
N LEU A 240 11.52 16.55 1.91
CA LEU A 240 10.79 15.27 1.92
C LEU A 240 9.91 15.11 3.15
N SER A 241 9.98 16.01 4.13
CA SER A 241 9.17 15.96 5.35
C SER A 241 7.67 16.27 5.14
N GLY A 242 7.24 16.51 3.89
CA GLY A 242 5.83 16.70 3.56
C GLY A 242 5.50 16.38 2.11
N TYR A 243 4.22 16.12 1.84
CA TYR A 243 3.75 15.63 0.54
C TYR A 243 4.00 16.59 -0.62
N LYS A 244 3.95 17.90 -0.39
CA LYS A 244 4.13 18.91 -1.46
C LYS A 244 5.36 18.66 -2.32
N GLN A 245 6.50 18.37 -1.68
CA GLN A 245 7.79 18.15 -2.32
C GLN A 245 8.12 16.65 -2.36
N GLY A 246 7.83 15.91 -1.29
CA GLY A 246 8.14 14.48 -1.18
C GLY A 246 7.23 13.54 -1.98
N GLY A 247 6.00 13.94 -2.31
CA GLY A 247 5.03 13.08 -2.98
C GLY A 247 4.82 11.77 -2.25
N LEU A 248 4.89 10.64 -2.96
CA LEU A 248 4.83 9.30 -2.36
C LEU A 248 6.03 8.96 -1.46
N ASN A 249 7.14 9.71 -1.55
CA ASN A 249 8.32 9.55 -0.70
C ASN A 249 8.28 10.47 0.53
N ALA A 250 7.14 11.13 0.79
CA ALA A 250 7.01 12.01 1.93
C ALA A 250 7.16 11.21 3.24
N GLN A 251 8.03 11.70 4.13
CA GLN A 251 8.31 11.03 5.38
C GLN A 251 7.21 11.32 6.40
N ALA A 252 6.69 10.27 7.02
CA ALA A 252 5.84 10.45 8.19
C ALA A 252 6.68 10.81 9.42
N TYR A 253 6.00 11.40 10.40
CA TYR A 253 6.58 11.78 11.68
C TYR A 253 5.62 11.40 12.81
N ASP A 254 6.18 11.24 14.01
CA ASP A 254 5.40 10.95 15.20
C ASP A 254 4.60 12.18 15.60
N VAL A 255 3.35 11.95 16.01
CA VAL A 255 2.48 12.98 16.55
C VAL A 255 1.96 12.57 17.92
N SER A 256 1.58 13.55 18.74
CA SER A 256 1.11 13.35 20.11
C SER A 256 -0.32 13.84 20.33
N GLY A 257 -0.89 14.63 19.41
CA GLY A 257 -2.26 15.11 19.49
C GLY A 257 -3.27 14.07 19.00
N VAL A 258 -4.52 14.24 19.42
CA VAL A 258 -5.68 13.48 18.95
C VAL A 258 -6.78 14.48 18.60
N ASP A 259 -7.21 14.54 17.33
CA ASP A 259 -8.38 15.32 16.87
C ASP A 259 -9.57 14.37 16.76
N THR A 260 -10.55 14.53 17.66
CA THR A 260 -11.81 13.80 17.61
C THR A 260 -12.92 14.75 17.18
N ARG A 261 -13.62 14.41 16.10
CA ARG A 261 -14.75 15.16 15.59
C ARG A 261 -16.03 14.43 15.96
N ILE A 262 -16.90 15.11 16.68
CA ILE A 262 -18.22 14.59 17.04
C ILE A 262 -19.30 15.33 16.26
N ARG A 263 -20.38 14.63 15.93
CA ARG A 263 -21.58 15.19 15.32
C ARG A 263 -22.73 15.11 16.31
N TYR A 264 -23.41 16.23 16.53
CA TYR A 264 -24.60 16.28 17.37
C TYR A 264 -25.78 15.57 16.70
N ASP A 265 -26.50 14.79 17.49
CA ASP A 265 -27.70 14.05 17.10
C ASP A 265 -28.59 13.86 18.33
N SER A 266 -29.68 14.63 18.37
CA SER A 266 -30.64 14.71 19.47
C SER A 266 -31.37 13.39 19.75
N SER A 267 -31.37 12.45 18.80
CA SER A 267 -32.00 11.13 18.99
C SER A 267 -31.17 10.17 19.84
N ARG A 268 -29.95 10.57 20.24
CA ARG A 268 -28.98 9.71 20.92
C ARG A 268 -28.77 10.12 22.37
N ASN A 269 -28.26 9.18 23.16
CA ASN A 269 -27.83 9.43 24.53
C ASN A 269 -26.51 8.69 24.82
N PRO A 270 -25.36 9.39 24.93
CA PRO A 270 -25.17 10.85 24.77
C PRO A 270 -25.56 11.39 23.37
N PRO A 271 -25.96 12.67 23.23
CA PRO A 271 -26.56 13.21 22.01
C PRO A 271 -25.54 13.55 20.91
N PHE A 272 -24.58 12.65 20.68
CA PHE A 272 -23.59 12.79 19.62
C PHE A 272 -23.03 11.43 19.19
N THR A 273 -22.37 11.42 18.03
CA THR A 273 -21.61 10.27 17.49
C THR A 273 -20.20 10.73 17.15
N VAL A 274 -19.20 9.85 17.29
CA VAL A 274 -17.85 10.15 16.82
C VAL A 274 -17.82 10.00 15.30
N MET A 275 -17.66 11.11 14.57
CA MET A 275 -17.58 11.09 13.11
C MET A 275 -16.21 10.61 12.64
N THR A 276 -15.15 11.00 13.34
CA THR A 276 -13.80 10.52 13.10
C THR A 276 -12.92 10.88 14.29
N SER A 277 -11.90 10.08 14.53
CA SER A 277 -10.78 10.43 15.39
C SER A 277 -9.48 10.11 14.66
N MET A 278 -8.46 10.92 14.86
CA MET A 278 -7.19 10.74 14.18
C MET A 278 -6.05 11.34 14.99
N PRO A 279 -4.83 10.78 14.87
CA PRO A 279 -3.65 11.45 15.39
C PRO A 279 -3.47 12.81 14.71
N SER A 280 -3.07 13.81 15.47
CA SER A 280 -2.87 15.18 15.00
C SER A 280 -1.62 15.78 15.60
N LYS A 281 -1.08 16.83 14.98
CA LYS A 281 -0.07 17.66 15.64
C LYS A 281 -0.70 18.27 16.90
N SER A 282 0.06 18.32 17.99
CA SER A 282 -0.30 19.04 19.23
C SER A 282 -0.30 20.54 19.02
#